data_AF-V4JNM1-F1
#
_entry.id   AF-V4JNM1-F1
#
_cell.length_a   1.000
_cell.length_b   1.000
_cell.length_c   1.000
_cell.angle_alpha   90.00
_cell.angle_beta   90.00
_cell.angle_gamma   90.00
#
_symmetry.space_group_name_H-M   'P 1'
#
loop_
_entity.id
_entity.type
_entity.pdbx_description
1 polymer ?
#
loop_
_entity_poly.entity_id
_entity_poly.type
_entity_poly.pdbx_seq_one_letter_code
_entity_poly.pdbx_strand_id
1 'polypeptide(L)'
;MSLDDLPTTIFGGGQSGAGATAADRHIDPRLDGEGSLQVQLDSDLQIGKAKVFAIYGKGGIGKSTTSSNLSVAFSKLGKRVVQIGCDPKHDSTFTLTKRLVPTVIDVLESVNFHPEELRLDDFVYEGYNGVMCVEAGGPPAGT
;
A
#
# COMPACT_ATOMS: atom_id res chain seq x y z
N MET A 1 -30.65 10.35 -4.65
CA MET A 1 -30.02 9.01 -4.56
C MET A 1 -29.31 8.99 -3.22
N SER A 2 -29.89 8.29 -2.26
CA SER A 2 -29.40 8.31 -0.87
C SER A 2 -28.36 7.20 -0.68
N LEU A 3 -27.52 7.31 0.34
CA LEU A 3 -26.53 6.27 0.69
C LEU A 3 -27.17 4.91 1.05
N ASP A 4 -28.49 4.85 1.19
CA ASP A 4 -29.26 3.65 1.51
C ASP A 4 -29.57 2.78 0.28
N ASP A 5 -29.27 3.24 -0.95
CA ASP A 5 -29.50 2.51 -2.20
C ASP A 5 -28.31 1.62 -2.64
N LEU A 6 -27.27 1.48 -1.82
CA LEU A 6 -26.09 0.68 -2.16
C LEU A 6 -26.26 -0.80 -1.74
N PRO A 7 -25.94 -1.77 -2.61
CA PRO A 7 -26.10 -3.19 -2.32
C PRO A 7 -25.23 -3.61 -1.13
N THR A 8 -25.83 -4.41 -0.24
CA THR A 8 -25.25 -4.90 1.03
C THR A 8 -23.98 -5.74 0.85
N THR A 9 -23.61 -6.09 -0.39
CA THR A 9 -22.32 -6.68 -0.76
C THR A 9 -21.11 -5.76 -0.55
N ILE A 10 -21.30 -4.44 -0.37
CA ILE A 10 -20.20 -3.50 -0.07
C ILE A 10 -19.76 -3.53 1.41
N PHE A 11 -20.61 -4.01 2.33
CA PHE A 11 -20.29 -4.17 3.75
C PHE A 11 -20.52 -5.63 4.16
N GLY A 12 -19.43 -6.40 4.12
CA GLY A 12 -19.41 -7.86 4.28
C GLY A 12 -20.36 -8.42 5.35
N GLY A 13 -21.42 -9.06 4.88
CA GLY A 13 -22.16 -10.06 5.64
C GLY A 13 -21.54 -11.42 5.37
N GLY A 14 -20.89 -11.99 6.39
CA GLY A 14 -20.32 -13.34 6.31
C GLY A 14 -21.41 -14.40 6.18
N GLN A 15 -21.22 -15.33 5.26
CA GLN A 15 -21.84 -16.65 5.30
C GLN A 15 -20.75 -17.70 5.38
N SER A 16 -20.78 -18.47 6.47
CA SER A 16 -20.00 -19.68 6.72
C SER A 16 -20.42 -20.79 5.76
N GLY A 17 -19.47 -21.45 5.09
CA GLY A 17 -19.79 -22.66 4.32
C GLY A 17 -18.61 -23.31 3.60
N ALA A 18 -18.21 -24.47 4.13
CA ALA A 18 -17.60 -25.64 3.48
C ALA A 18 -16.17 -25.52 2.89
N GLY A 19 -15.30 -26.42 3.38
CA GLY A 19 -13.90 -26.52 3.01
C GLY A 19 -13.65 -27.05 1.60
N ALA A 20 -12.53 -26.58 1.03
CA ALA A 20 -11.88 -27.19 -0.11
C ALA A 20 -10.45 -27.56 0.32
N THR A 21 -10.13 -28.83 0.17
CA THR A 21 -8.89 -29.51 0.57
C THR A 21 -7.65 -28.85 -0.02
N ALA A 22 -6.64 -28.63 0.82
CA ALA A 22 -5.31 -28.16 0.45
C ALA A 22 -4.66 -29.14 -0.52
N ALA A 23 -4.50 -28.73 -1.78
CA ALA A 23 -3.59 -29.38 -2.70
C ALA A 23 -2.18 -28.86 -2.39
N ASP A 24 -1.34 -29.75 -1.89
CA ASP A 24 0.09 -29.59 -1.68
C ASP A 24 0.75 -29.17 -3.01
N ARG A 25 0.97 -27.86 -3.18
CA ARG A 25 1.77 -27.34 -4.29
C ARG A 25 3.19 -27.23 -3.78
N HIS A 26 4.00 -28.22 -4.11
CA HIS A 26 5.45 -28.12 -3.96
C HIS A 26 5.97 -27.01 -4.87
N ILE A 27 6.40 -25.89 -4.28
CA ILE A 27 6.91 -24.71 -5.00
C ILE A 27 8.42 -24.87 -5.17
N ASP A 28 8.90 -24.74 -6.41
CA ASP A 28 10.32 -24.86 -6.77
C ASP A 28 11.12 -23.68 -6.17
N PRO A 29 12.09 -23.93 -5.28
CA PRO A 29 12.90 -22.88 -4.66
C PRO A 29 13.88 -22.21 -5.63
N ARG A 30 14.03 -22.71 -6.87
CA ARG A 30 15.01 -22.23 -7.87
C ARG A 30 14.48 -21.15 -8.82
N LEU A 31 13.31 -20.56 -8.55
CA LEU A 31 12.74 -19.45 -9.34
C LEU A 31 13.15 -18.06 -8.80
N ASP A 32 14.10 -18.02 -7.87
CA ASP A 32 14.67 -16.82 -7.26
C ASP A 32 15.69 -16.17 -8.19
N GLY A 33 15.25 -15.14 -8.92
CA GLY A 33 16.15 -14.21 -9.59
C GLY A 33 17.10 -13.56 -8.58
N GLU A 34 18.41 -13.62 -8.87
CA GLU A 34 19.56 -13.06 -8.17
C GLU A 34 19.26 -12.17 -6.94
N GLY A 35 19.13 -12.80 -5.76
CA GLY A 35 19.34 -12.12 -4.47
C GLY A 35 18.18 -11.32 -3.88
N SER A 36 16.96 -11.37 -4.44
CA SER A 36 15.80 -10.74 -3.78
C SER A 36 15.07 -11.73 -2.87
N LEU A 37 15.07 -11.47 -1.55
CA LEU A 37 14.19 -12.17 -0.61
C LEU A 37 12.74 -11.76 -0.93
N GLN A 38 12.01 -12.61 -1.63
CA GLN A 38 10.59 -12.40 -1.86
C GLN A 38 9.83 -12.63 -0.54
N VAL A 39 9.43 -11.54 0.11
CA VAL A 39 8.53 -11.61 1.28
C VAL A 39 7.17 -12.07 0.79
N GLN A 40 6.89 -13.36 1.00
CA GLN A 40 5.56 -13.91 0.76
C GLN A 40 4.65 -13.49 1.91
N LEU A 41 3.57 -12.76 1.61
CA LEU A 41 2.54 -12.51 2.60
C LEU A 41 1.98 -13.86 3.08
N ASP A 42 1.83 -14.00 4.39
CA ASP A 42 1.12 -15.14 4.97
C ASP A 42 -0.28 -15.23 4.36
N SER A 43 -0.63 -16.42 3.89
CA SER A 43 -1.91 -16.71 3.23
C SER A 43 -3.09 -16.47 4.16
N ASP A 44 -2.85 -16.56 5.47
CA ASP A 44 -3.85 -16.38 6.52
C ASP A 44 -3.96 -14.93 7.01
N LEU A 45 -3.13 -14.00 6.49
CA LEU A 45 -3.16 -12.61 6.89
C LEU A 45 -4.46 -11.93 6.44
N GLN A 46 -5.40 -11.74 7.37
CA GLN A 46 -6.63 -11.01 7.14
C GLN A 46 -6.42 -9.51 7.40
N ILE A 47 -6.74 -8.65 6.43
CA ILE A 47 -6.66 -7.17 6.54
C ILE A 47 -7.77 -6.59 7.47
N GLY A 48 -8.40 -7.45 8.28
CA GLY A 48 -9.41 -7.11 9.28
C GLY A 48 -10.56 -6.29 8.70
N LYS A 49 -10.80 -5.11 9.29
CA LYS A 49 -11.86 -4.17 8.90
C LYS A 49 -11.35 -3.02 8.01
N ALA A 50 -10.08 -3.05 7.59
CA ALA A 50 -9.52 -1.98 6.78
C ALA A 50 -10.09 -2.04 5.35
N LYS A 51 -10.41 -0.86 4.80
CA LYS A 51 -10.82 -0.75 3.40
C LYS A 51 -9.59 -0.37 2.57
N VAL A 52 -9.28 -1.20 1.58
CA VAL A 52 -8.14 -1.00 0.67
C VAL A 52 -8.65 -0.52 -0.67
N PHE A 53 -8.09 0.58 -1.16
CA PHE A 53 -8.40 1.16 -2.47
C PHE A 53 -7.13 1.18 -3.30
N ALA A 54 -7.21 0.70 -4.53
CA ALA A 54 -6.12 0.78 -5.50
C ALA A 54 -6.53 1.74 -6.64
N ILE A 55 -5.75 2.79 -6.85
CA ILE A 55 -6.06 3.85 -7.81
C ILE A 55 -5.16 3.71 -9.03
N TYR A 56 -5.74 3.29 -10.15
CA TYR A 56 -5.05 3.10 -11.43
C TYR A 56 -5.49 4.12 -12.47
N GLY A 57 -4.73 4.20 -13.57
CA GLY A 57 -5.00 5.11 -14.68
C GLY A 57 -3.72 5.55 -15.40
N LYS A 58 -3.89 6.18 -16.56
CA LYS A 58 -2.80 6.68 -17.40
C LYS A 58 -1.87 7.62 -16.62
N GLY A 59 -0.61 7.72 -17.05
CA GLY A 59 0.31 8.77 -16.59
C GLY A 59 -0.29 10.17 -16.83
N GLY A 60 -0.19 11.04 -15.83
CA GLY A 60 -0.68 12.42 -15.92
C GLY A 60 -2.19 12.65 -15.74
N ILE A 61 -3.01 11.60 -15.55
CA ILE A 61 -4.48 11.75 -15.36
C ILE A 61 -4.87 12.34 -14.00
N GLY A 62 -3.91 12.54 -13.10
CA GLY A 62 -4.16 13.09 -11.76
C GLY A 62 -4.38 12.06 -10.65
N LYS A 63 -3.87 10.82 -10.80
CA LYS A 63 -3.98 9.76 -9.76
C LYS A 63 -3.52 10.24 -8.38
N SER A 64 -2.28 10.75 -8.29
CA SER A 64 -1.69 11.26 -7.05
C SER A 64 -2.52 12.39 -6.45
N THR A 65 -2.97 13.34 -7.30
CA THR A 65 -3.83 14.45 -6.90
C THR A 65 -5.15 13.96 -6.29
N THR A 66 -5.83 13.02 -6.95
CA THR A 66 -7.08 12.45 -6.45
C THR A 66 -6.85 11.66 -5.17
N SER A 67 -5.81 10.83 -5.11
CA SER A 67 -5.50 9.99 -3.95
C SER A 67 -5.22 10.82 -2.69
N SER A 68 -4.41 11.87 -2.79
CA SER A 68 -4.07 12.71 -1.65
C SER A 68 -5.28 13.49 -1.12
N ASN A 69 -6.11 14.02 -2.01
CA ASN A 69 -7.35 14.69 -1.58
C ASN A 69 -8.36 13.71 -0.97
N LEU A 70 -8.46 12.49 -1.50
CA LEU A 70 -9.31 11.44 -0.95
C LEU A 70 -8.84 11.02 0.45
N SER A 71 -7.53 10.88 0.64
CA SER A 71 -6.93 10.59 1.96
C SER A 71 -7.25 11.67 2.98
N VAL A 72 -7.15 12.95 2.60
CA VAL A 72 -7.54 14.08 3.46
C VAL A 72 -9.04 14.08 3.75
N ALA A 73 -9.89 13.74 2.78
CA ALA A 73 -11.33 13.64 2.99
C ALA A 73 -11.65 12.56 4.04
N PHE A 74 -11.04 11.38 3.94
CA PHE A 74 -11.22 10.32 4.93
C PHE A 74 -10.68 10.68 6.30
N SER A 75 -9.52 11.34 6.39
CA SER A 75 -8.98 11.76 7.69
C SER A 75 -9.88 12.81 8.36
N LYS A 76 -10.46 13.73 7.60
CA LYS A 76 -11.47 14.69 8.10
C LYS A 76 -12.77 14.02 8.57
N LEU A 77 -13.08 12.82 8.07
CA LEU A 77 -14.19 11.98 8.54
C LEU A 77 -13.80 11.11 9.75
N GLY A 78 -12.66 11.40 10.40
CA GLY A 78 -12.18 10.68 11.59
C GLY A 78 -11.64 9.28 11.29
N LYS A 79 -11.29 8.98 10.03
CA LYS A 79 -10.68 7.69 9.66
C LYS A 79 -9.17 7.78 9.77
N ARG A 80 -8.54 6.71 10.22
CA ARG A 80 -7.09 6.53 10.08
C ARG A 80 -6.80 6.11 8.65
N VAL A 81 -5.88 6.81 7.99
CA VAL A 81 -5.57 6.62 6.58
C VAL A 81 -4.06 6.45 6.43
N VAL A 82 -3.68 5.46 5.62
CA VAL A 82 -2.34 5.31 5.09
C VAL A 82 -2.42 5.44 3.57
N GLN A 83 -1.57 6.28 2.99
CA GLN A 83 -1.39 6.40 1.55
C GLN A 83 -0.01 5.87 1.18
N ILE A 84 0.01 4.90 0.26
CA ILE A 84 1.23 4.27 -0.23
C ILE A 84 1.36 4.64 -1.72
N GLY A 85 2.41 5.39 -2.04
CA GLY A 85 2.81 5.66 -3.42
C GLY A 85 3.58 4.49 -4.00
N CYS A 86 3.08 3.92 -5.09
CA CYS A 86 3.70 2.77 -5.77
C CYS A 86 4.21 3.13 -7.18
N ASP A 87 4.54 4.40 -7.41
CA ASP A 87 5.07 4.90 -8.69
C ASP A 87 6.56 5.23 -8.52
N PRO A 88 7.45 4.82 -9.45
CA PRO A 88 8.88 5.17 -9.41
C PRO A 88 9.14 6.69 -9.29
N LYS A 89 8.18 7.52 -9.71
CA LYS A 89 8.24 8.97 -9.59
C LYS A 89 8.17 9.50 -8.14
N HIS A 90 7.73 8.68 -7.18
CA HIS A 90 7.74 8.98 -5.73
C HIS A 90 7.12 10.34 -5.34
N ASP A 91 6.11 10.79 -6.10
CA ASP A 91 5.41 12.07 -5.92
C ASP A 91 3.93 11.91 -5.53
N SER A 92 3.53 10.75 -4.99
CA SER A 92 2.13 10.52 -4.59
C SER A 92 1.75 11.37 -3.38
N THR A 93 2.63 11.39 -2.38
CA THR A 93 2.37 11.89 -1.03
C THR A 93 2.92 13.30 -0.79
N PHE A 94 3.67 13.88 -1.73
CA PHE A 94 4.34 15.20 -1.54
C PHE A 94 3.37 16.31 -1.11
N THR A 95 2.13 16.27 -1.61
CA THR A 95 1.11 17.28 -1.26
C THR A 95 0.64 17.17 0.19
N LEU A 96 0.74 15.98 0.78
CA LEU A 96 0.37 15.68 2.17
C LEU A 96 1.52 16.01 3.13
N THR A 97 2.75 15.65 2.76
CA THR A 97 3.96 15.79 3.60
C THR A 97 4.67 17.12 3.42
N LYS A 98 4.35 17.87 2.35
CA LYS A 98 4.99 19.14 1.93
C LYS A 98 6.46 19.02 1.53
N ARG A 99 6.96 17.80 1.33
CA ARG A 99 8.32 17.49 0.88
C ARG A 99 8.34 16.15 0.17
N LEU A 100 9.38 15.90 -0.62
CA LEU A 100 9.67 14.53 -1.06
C LEU A 100 10.25 13.78 0.15
N VAL A 101 9.54 12.74 0.58
CA VAL A 101 10.00 11.88 1.67
C VAL A 101 10.90 10.78 1.10
N PRO A 102 11.90 10.30 1.86
CA PRO A 102 12.68 9.13 1.47
C PRO A 102 11.76 7.96 1.12
N THR A 103 12.10 7.25 0.06
CA THR A 103 11.35 6.07 -0.37
C THR A 103 11.77 4.84 0.44
N VAL A 104 10.95 3.79 0.42
CA VAL A 104 11.28 2.51 1.07
C VAL A 104 12.57 1.94 0.49
N ILE A 105 12.81 2.08 -0.82
CA ILE A 105 14.05 1.61 -1.44
C ILE A 105 15.27 2.40 -0.96
N ASP A 106 15.17 3.73 -0.78
CA ASP A 106 16.28 4.55 -0.25
C ASP A 106 16.63 4.16 1.18
N VAL A 107 15.61 3.90 2.01
CA VAL A 107 15.80 3.50 3.41
C VAL A 107 16.38 2.09 3.48
N LEU A 108 15.94 1.16 2.63
CA LEU A 108 16.53 -0.18 2.51
C LEU A 108 18.00 -0.14 2.10
N GLU A 109 18.38 0.75 1.18
CA GLU A 109 19.77 0.93 0.76
C GLU A 109 20.66 1.34 1.96
N SER A 110 20.15 2.18 2.87
CA SER A 110 20.89 2.64 4.06
C SER A 110 21.26 1.53 5.05
N VAL A 111 20.52 0.42 5.04
CA VAL A 111 20.77 -0.78 5.85
C VAL A 111 21.31 -1.94 5.01
N ASN A 112 21.88 -1.65 3.84
CA ASN A 112 22.40 -2.65 2.91
C ASN A 112 21.39 -3.77 2.62
N PHE A 113 20.11 -3.41 2.45
CA PHE A 113 19.00 -4.32 2.15
C PHE A 113 18.72 -5.39 3.21
N HIS A 114 19.00 -5.12 4.49
CA HIS A 114 18.58 -5.95 5.64
C HIS A 114 17.24 -5.44 6.22
N PRO A 115 16.07 -5.92 5.75
CA PRO A 115 14.77 -5.41 6.18
C PRO A 115 14.47 -5.62 7.68
N GLU A 116 15.13 -6.56 8.33
CA GLU A 116 15.01 -6.83 9.77
C GLU A 116 15.53 -5.68 10.65
N GLU A 117 16.41 -4.83 10.10
CA GLU A 117 16.94 -3.65 10.78
C GLU A 117 15.96 -2.47 10.75
N LEU A 118 14.97 -2.50 9.85
CA LEU A 118 14.02 -1.41 9.68
C LEU A 118 12.96 -1.34 10.78
N ARG A 119 12.51 -0.12 11.03
CA ARG A 119 11.38 0.25 11.87
C ARG A 119 10.39 1.06 11.04
N LEU A 120 9.13 1.07 11.46
CA LEU A 120 8.07 1.80 10.75
C LEU A 120 8.40 3.30 10.64
N ASP A 121 9.00 3.88 11.67
CA ASP A 121 9.32 5.31 11.71
C ASP A 121 10.43 5.71 10.72
N ASP A 122 11.15 4.74 10.13
CA ASP A 122 12.21 5.01 9.16
C ASP A 122 11.66 5.36 7.77
N PHE A 123 10.47 4.87 7.42
CA PHE A 123 9.89 5.02 6.08
C PHE A 123 8.40 5.39 6.07
N VAL A 124 7.76 5.51 7.23
CA VAL A 124 6.38 6.01 7.35
C VAL A 124 6.41 7.43 7.90
N TYR A 125 5.85 8.36 7.13
CA TYR A 125 5.88 9.78 7.45
C TYR A 125 4.49 10.32 7.72
N GLU A 126 4.31 11.07 8.80
CA GLU A 126 3.04 11.76 9.04
C GLU A 126 2.87 12.96 8.10
N GLY A 127 1.73 13.01 7.42
CA GLY A 127 1.31 14.11 6.56
C GLY A 127 0.14 14.91 7.15
N TYR A 128 -0.53 15.69 6.30
CA TYR A 128 -1.65 16.54 6.70
C TYR A 128 -2.75 15.76 7.45
N ASN A 129 -3.16 16.28 8.61
CA ASN A 129 -4.25 15.75 9.43
C ASN A 129 -4.04 14.26 9.82
N GLY A 130 -2.81 13.86 10.11
CA GLY A 130 -2.47 12.52 10.59
C GLY A 130 -2.54 11.41 9.53
N VAL A 131 -2.56 11.75 8.24
CA VAL A 131 -2.47 10.76 7.17
C VAL A 131 -1.04 10.21 7.11
N MET A 132 -0.88 8.91 7.31
CA MET A 132 0.43 8.26 7.19
C MET A 132 0.79 8.09 5.71
N CYS A 133 2.02 8.43 5.35
CA CYS A 133 2.51 8.48 3.99
C CYS A 133 3.70 7.56 3.83
N VAL A 134 3.70 6.75 2.77
CA VAL A 134 4.81 5.89 2.36
C VAL A 134 5.02 6.07 0.87
N GLU A 135 6.26 6.15 0.42
CA GLU A 135 6.62 6.05 -0.99
C GLU A 135 7.45 4.78 -1.17
N ALA A 136 6.99 3.82 -1.97
CA ALA A 136 7.76 2.60 -2.23
C ALA A 136 9.08 2.93 -2.95
N GLY A 137 9.05 3.94 -3.83
CA GLY A 137 10.12 4.19 -4.78
C GLY A 137 10.21 3.07 -5.83
N GLY A 138 11.28 3.09 -6.59
CA GLY A 138 11.55 2.11 -7.62
C GLY A 138 12.91 2.37 -8.26
N PRO A 139 13.39 1.46 -9.12
CA PRO A 139 14.60 1.72 -9.89
C PRO A 139 14.45 3.02 -10.69
N PRO A 140 15.57 3.71 -10.99
CA PRO A 140 15.54 4.92 -11.80
C PRO A 140 14.69 4.71 -13.06
N ALA A 141 13.77 5.64 -13.34
CA ALA A 141 12.96 5.57 -14.55
C ALA A 141 13.92 5.49 -15.76
N GLY A 142 13.82 4.41 -16.54
CA GLY A 142 14.69 4.21 -17.70
C GLY A 142 14.59 5.40 -18.64
N THR A 143 15.74 6.01 -18.94
CA THR A 143 15.91 7.06 -19.97
C THR A 143 15.91 6.48 -21.37
#